data_AF-A0A521KJ76-F1
#
_entry.id   AF-A0A521KJ76-F1
#
_cell.length_a   1.000
_cell.length_b   1.000
_cell.length_c   1.000
_cell.angle_alpha   90.00
_cell.angle_beta   90.00
_cell.angle_gamma   90.00
#
_symmetry.space_group_name_H-M   'P 1'
#
loop_
_entity.id
_entity.type
_entity.pdbx_description
1 polymer ?
#
loop_
_entity_poly.entity_id
_entity_poly.type
_entity_poly.pdbx_seq_one_letter_code
_entity_poly.pdbx_strand_id
1 'polypeptide(L)'
;MGSGGRDEPASQGLERVLSLPEVPRLRRNRDGHRCRARLGRVDRSYVTDSADLVYSEPLVDVGYLHITKDTIRFPNGFETQRAVVWHPGAVALVVEDAEGRWLMIEQYRHPAGRVLLEIPAGTREAGEDPDTTAAREVREETGYAAGTLVRLGGAWMAPGFCSEYIHYYLATDLTEDPLPQDHDEFIAPPRRLTLGEVRAAVASGEIEDSKTLIALSLLAAHRGGQG
;
A
#
# COMPACT_ATOMS: atom_id res chain seq x y z
N MET A 1 -23.07 28.20 -39.47
CA MET A 1 -21.80 27.78 -40.10
C MET A 1 -20.69 28.43 -39.29
N GLY A 2 -19.87 27.79 -38.47
CA GLY A 2 -19.62 26.42 -38.07
C GLY A 2 -18.54 26.57 -36.99
N SER A 3 -18.89 26.37 -35.72
CA SER A 3 -18.04 26.64 -34.55
C SER A 3 -17.01 25.52 -34.35
N GLY A 4 -15.79 25.91 -34.00
CA GLY A 4 -14.60 25.06 -33.95
C GLY A 4 -14.67 23.97 -32.88
N GLY A 5 -14.31 22.76 -33.29
CA GLY A 5 -13.93 21.68 -32.38
C GLY A 5 -12.57 21.98 -31.76
N ARG A 6 -12.52 21.92 -30.43
CA ARG A 6 -11.27 21.79 -29.68
C ARG A 6 -11.08 20.30 -29.43
N ASP A 7 -9.91 19.81 -29.81
CA ASP A 7 -9.45 18.47 -29.50
C ASP A 7 -9.29 18.32 -27.98
N GLU A 8 -10.00 17.36 -27.39
CA GLU A 8 -9.71 16.81 -26.07
C GLU A 8 -8.49 15.87 -26.19
N PRO A 9 -7.47 15.97 -25.31
CA PRO A 9 -6.50 14.90 -25.21
C PRO A 9 -7.11 13.74 -24.40
N ALA A 10 -7.18 12.59 -25.06
CA ALA A 10 -7.62 11.33 -24.49
C ALA A 10 -6.76 10.94 -23.27
N SER A 11 -7.37 10.94 -22.09
CA SER A 11 -6.90 10.24 -20.88
C SER A 11 -7.12 8.73 -21.06
N GLN A 12 -6.28 8.10 -21.87
CA GLN A 12 -6.20 6.65 -21.98
C GLN A 12 -4.86 6.16 -21.45
N GLY A 13 -4.84 5.68 -20.21
CA GLY A 13 -3.69 4.98 -19.66
C GLY A 13 -3.86 4.64 -18.19
N LEU A 14 -3.79 3.33 -17.89
CA LEU A 14 -3.71 2.73 -16.55
C LEU A 14 -4.99 2.58 -15.71
N GLU A 15 -6.08 2.10 -16.32
CA GLU A 15 -7.05 1.28 -15.58
C GLU A 15 -6.71 -0.21 -15.72
N ARG A 16 -5.76 -0.66 -14.90
CA ARG A 16 -5.77 -2.03 -14.38
C ARG A 16 -5.64 -1.93 -12.88
N VAL A 17 -6.74 -1.56 -12.23
CA VAL A 17 -6.92 -1.85 -10.81
C VAL A 17 -6.94 -3.37 -10.71
N LEU A 18 -5.82 -3.97 -10.29
CA LEU A 18 -5.81 -5.36 -9.89
C LEU A 18 -6.76 -5.46 -8.71
N SER A 19 -7.87 -6.18 -8.87
CA SER A 19 -8.76 -6.52 -7.76
C SER A 19 -7.91 -7.20 -6.69
N LEU A 20 -7.82 -6.61 -5.49
CA LEU A 20 -7.12 -7.26 -4.38
C LEU A 20 -7.84 -8.58 -4.06
N PRO A 21 -7.10 -9.65 -3.72
CA PRO A 21 -7.72 -10.87 -3.26
C PRO A 21 -8.52 -10.57 -1.98
N GLU A 22 -9.80 -10.96 -1.98
CA GLU A 22 -10.63 -10.88 -0.78
C GLU A 22 -10.02 -11.73 0.33
N VAL A 23 -10.04 -11.22 1.57
CA VAL A 23 -9.68 -12.00 2.76
C VAL A 23 -10.64 -13.19 2.85
N PRO A 24 -10.17 -14.45 2.72
CA PRO A 24 -11.06 -15.60 2.75
C PRO A 24 -11.79 -15.68 4.09
N ARG A 25 -13.12 -15.86 4.08
CA ARG A 25 -13.89 -16.08 5.32
C ARG A 25 -13.40 -17.37 6.00
N LEU A 26 -12.87 -17.22 7.21
CA LEU A 26 -12.26 -18.31 7.99
C LEU A 26 -13.26 -19.46 8.21
N ARG A 27 -12.93 -20.67 7.73
CA ARG A 27 -13.61 -21.91 8.11
C ARG A 27 -12.68 -22.75 8.97
N ARG A 28 -13.09 -23.07 10.19
CA ARG A 28 -12.38 -24.03 11.05
C ARG A 28 -12.78 -25.45 10.67
N ASN A 29 -11.82 -26.34 10.49
CA ASN A 29 -12.09 -27.77 10.47
C ASN A 29 -11.21 -28.52 11.49
N ARG A 30 -11.76 -29.62 12.02
CA ARG A 30 -11.07 -30.56 12.91
C ARG A 30 -10.24 -31.52 12.05
N ASP A 31 -9.06 -31.84 12.54
CA ASP A 31 -8.18 -32.94 12.11
C ASP A 31 -6.95 -32.53 11.27
N GLY A 32 -5.78 -32.74 11.89
CA GLY A 32 -4.46 -32.41 11.36
C GLY A 32 -3.78 -33.61 10.72
N HIS A 33 -3.25 -33.42 9.52
CA HIS A 33 -2.35 -34.37 8.87
C HIS A 33 -1.09 -33.68 8.34
N ARG A 34 0.07 -34.26 8.63
CA ARG A 34 1.38 -33.86 8.10
C ARG A 34 1.61 -34.51 6.74
N CYS A 35 2.07 -33.75 5.77
CA CYS A 35 2.66 -34.28 4.53
C CYS A 35 4.16 -33.95 4.46
N ARG A 36 5.00 -34.97 4.28
CA ARG A 36 6.40 -34.86 3.86
C ARG A 36 6.45 -35.08 2.36
N ALA A 37 7.09 -34.19 1.59
CA ALA A 37 7.38 -34.41 0.18
C ALA A 37 8.89 -34.32 -0.09
N ARG A 38 9.43 -35.29 -0.84
CA ARG A 38 10.79 -35.28 -1.38
C ARG A 38 10.85 -34.35 -2.60
N LEU A 39 11.90 -33.53 -2.67
CA LEU A 39 12.17 -32.62 -3.79
C LEU A 39 12.69 -33.40 -5.01
N GLY A 40 11.87 -33.50 -6.06
CA GLY A 40 12.31 -33.80 -7.42
C GLY A 40 12.71 -32.53 -8.16
N ARG A 41 13.64 -32.66 -9.13
CA ARG A 41 14.21 -31.56 -9.92
C ARG A 41 13.13 -30.85 -10.75
N VAL A 42 12.96 -29.54 -10.57
CA VAL A 42 11.93 -28.74 -11.27
C VAL A 42 12.52 -28.16 -12.56
N ASP A 43 11.91 -28.52 -13.70
CA ASP A 43 12.14 -27.90 -15.00
C ASP A 43 11.44 -26.52 -15.04
N ARG A 44 12.17 -25.47 -15.47
CA ARG A 44 11.81 -24.04 -15.30
C ARG A 44 11.05 -23.45 -16.51
N SER A 45 10.49 -24.28 -17.38
CA SER A 45 10.01 -23.86 -18.70
C SER A 45 8.53 -23.44 -18.80
N TYR A 46 7.78 -23.39 -17.69
CA TYR A 46 6.39 -22.93 -17.68
C TYR A 46 6.12 -22.06 -16.44
N VAL A 47 6.39 -20.76 -16.54
CA VAL A 47 5.93 -19.78 -15.54
C VAL A 47 4.73 -19.05 -16.14
N THR A 48 3.58 -19.68 -16.01
CA THR A 48 2.26 -19.05 -16.06
C THR A 48 1.55 -19.53 -14.79
N ASP A 49 1.90 -18.91 -13.66
CA ASP A 49 1.88 -19.47 -12.28
C ASP A 49 0.65 -19.05 -11.45
N SER A 50 -0.59 -19.33 -11.87
CA SER A 50 -1.71 -19.24 -10.91
C SER A 50 -1.77 -20.55 -10.11
N ALA A 51 -1.50 -20.49 -8.81
CA ALA A 51 -1.70 -21.62 -7.90
C ALA A 51 -3.14 -21.63 -7.37
N ASP A 52 -3.75 -22.82 -7.29
CA ASP A 52 -5.09 -22.99 -6.73
C ASP A 52 -5.02 -23.09 -5.20
N LEU A 53 -5.89 -22.37 -4.49
CA LEU A 53 -6.07 -22.54 -3.05
C LEU A 53 -6.83 -23.86 -2.79
N VAL A 54 -6.14 -24.84 -2.20
CA VAL A 54 -6.73 -26.15 -1.86
C VAL A 54 -7.40 -26.11 -0.48
N TYR A 55 -6.73 -25.50 0.49
CA TYR A 55 -7.19 -25.43 1.86
C TYR A 55 -6.58 -24.22 2.57
N SER A 56 -7.31 -23.59 3.49
CA SER A 56 -6.82 -22.50 4.33
C SER A 56 -7.22 -22.75 5.77
N GLU A 57 -6.27 -22.65 6.69
CA GLU A 57 -6.52 -22.69 8.14
C GLU A 57 -6.17 -21.36 8.81
N PRO A 58 -7.02 -20.81 9.69
CA PRO A 58 -6.64 -19.68 10.54
C PRO A 58 -5.56 -20.09 11.54
N LEU A 59 -4.49 -19.29 11.64
CA LEU A 59 -3.45 -19.41 12.65
C LEU A 59 -3.60 -18.35 13.75
N VAL A 60 -3.82 -17.09 13.35
CA VAL A 60 -3.92 -15.93 14.25
C VAL A 60 -5.04 -15.02 13.75
N ASP A 61 -5.82 -14.49 14.69
CA ASP A 61 -6.90 -13.54 14.41
C ASP A 61 -7.02 -12.59 15.62
N VAL A 62 -6.28 -11.48 15.60
CA VAL A 62 -6.22 -10.52 16.71
C VAL A 62 -6.12 -9.09 16.19
N GLY A 63 -7.15 -8.27 16.47
CA GLY A 63 -7.18 -6.87 16.05
C GLY A 63 -7.01 -6.72 14.53
N TYR A 64 -5.97 -6.00 14.12
CA TYR A 64 -5.60 -5.75 12.72
C TYR A 64 -4.79 -6.88 12.06
N LEU A 65 -4.48 -7.96 12.78
CA LEU A 65 -3.59 -9.02 12.29
C LEU A 65 -4.35 -10.34 12.07
N HIS A 66 -4.51 -10.70 10.80
CA HIS A 66 -5.12 -11.95 10.37
C HIS A 66 -4.07 -12.82 9.66
N ILE A 67 -3.83 -14.04 10.15
CA ILE A 67 -2.83 -14.95 9.58
C ILE A 67 -3.46 -16.31 9.29
N THR A 68 -3.26 -16.82 8.08
CA THR A 68 -3.64 -18.18 7.68
C THR A 68 -2.43 -19.03 7.31
N LYS A 69 -2.60 -20.35 7.35
CA LYS A 69 -1.74 -21.30 6.64
C LYS A 69 -2.51 -21.84 5.44
N ASP A 70 -2.09 -21.43 4.26
CA ASP A 70 -2.73 -21.80 3.01
C ASP A 70 -1.96 -22.95 2.37
N THR A 71 -2.69 -23.97 1.93
CA THR A 71 -2.19 -25.03 1.06
C THR A 71 -2.57 -24.68 -0.37
N ILE A 72 -1.56 -24.45 -1.19
CA ILE A 72 -1.72 -24.12 -2.61
C ILE A 72 -1.21 -25.25 -3.49
N ARG A 73 -1.83 -25.42 -4.66
CA ARG A 73 -1.43 -26.39 -5.68
C ARG A 73 -1.04 -25.67 -6.96
N PHE A 74 0.18 -25.89 -7.43
CA PHE A 74 0.65 -25.35 -8.71
C PHE A 74 0.14 -26.18 -9.90
N PRO A 75 0.17 -25.64 -11.14
CA PRO A 75 -0.29 -26.35 -12.33
C PRO A 75 0.38 -27.71 -12.57
N ASN A 76 1.62 -27.89 -12.09
CA ASN A 76 2.35 -29.16 -12.15
C ASN A 76 1.89 -30.20 -11.10
N GLY A 77 0.84 -29.90 -10.33
CA GLY A 77 0.31 -30.75 -9.26
C GLY A 77 1.10 -30.67 -7.94
N PHE A 78 2.18 -29.90 -7.89
CA PHE A 78 2.96 -29.73 -6.66
C PHE A 78 2.17 -28.92 -5.63
N GLU A 79 2.03 -29.46 -4.43
CA GLU A 79 1.40 -28.78 -3.30
C GLU A 79 2.43 -28.26 -2.30
N THR A 80 2.15 -27.08 -1.75
CA THR A 80 2.99 -26.48 -0.73
C THR A 80 2.15 -25.64 0.23
N GLN A 81 2.72 -25.35 1.40
CA GLN A 81 2.08 -24.54 2.44
C GLN A 81 2.74 -23.16 2.50
N ARG A 82 1.94 -22.12 2.75
CA ARG A 82 2.38 -20.73 2.96
C ARG A 82 1.67 -20.15 4.17
N ALA A 83 2.41 -19.44 5.01
CA ALA A 83 1.80 -18.54 5.98
C ALA A 83 1.48 -17.24 5.24
N VAL A 84 0.25 -16.75 5.37
CA VAL A 84 -0.23 -15.53 4.71
C VAL A 84 -0.75 -14.58 5.78
N VAL A 85 -0.19 -13.38 5.83
CA VAL A 85 -0.72 -12.24 6.57
C VAL A 85 -1.70 -11.51 5.67
N TRP A 86 -2.97 -11.51 6.04
CA TRP A 86 -4.02 -10.81 5.31
C TRP A 86 -4.15 -9.38 5.81
N HIS A 87 -4.02 -8.45 4.88
CA HIS A 87 -4.11 -7.01 5.11
C HIS A 87 -5.18 -6.43 4.18
N PRO A 88 -6.03 -5.49 4.63
CA PRO A 88 -7.07 -4.87 3.80
C PRO A 88 -6.52 -4.01 2.64
N GLY A 89 -5.23 -3.73 2.69
CA GLY A 89 -4.55 -2.76 1.84
C GLY A 89 -4.53 -1.38 2.50
N ALA A 90 -3.77 -0.47 1.91
CA ALA A 90 -3.58 0.87 2.46
C ALA A 90 -3.39 1.90 1.34
N VAL A 91 -3.36 3.16 1.75
CA VAL A 91 -2.96 4.30 0.93
C VAL A 91 -1.76 4.97 1.57
N ALA A 92 -0.94 5.63 0.76
CA ALA A 92 0.13 6.49 1.25
C ALA A 92 0.21 7.74 0.37
N LEU A 93 0.43 8.90 0.98
CA LEU A 93 0.28 10.18 0.31
C LEU A 93 1.56 11.02 0.39
N VAL A 94 2.06 11.45 -0.76
CA VAL A 94 2.93 12.61 -0.84
C VAL A 94 2.05 13.85 -0.72
N VAL A 95 2.00 14.45 0.47
CA VAL A 95 1.23 15.67 0.72
C VAL A 95 2.16 16.87 0.52
N GLU A 96 1.95 17.63 -0.56
CA GLU A 96 2.84 18.72 -0.97
C GLU A 96 2.14 20.09 -0.82
N ASP A 97 2.77 20.99 -0.08
CA ASP A 97 2.28 22.36 0.11
C ASP A 97 2.59 23.28 -1.09
N ALA A 98 2.07 24.51 -1.03
CA ALA A 98 2.25 25.50 -2.09
C ALA A 98 3.71 25.89 -2.35
N GLU A 99 4.61 25.62 -1.40
CA GLU A 99 6.06 25.85 -1.53
C GLU A 99 6.81 24.60 -2.04
N GLY A 100 6.11 23.51 -2.36
CA GLY A 100 6.72 22.26 -2.81
C GLY A 100 7.37 21.46 -1.69
N ARG A 101 6.98 21.68 -0.43
CA ARG A 101 7.45 20.91 0.73
C ARG A 101 6.48 19.81 1.07
N TRP A 102 7.02 18.68 1.48
CA TRP A 102 6.27 17.52 1.91
C TRP A 102 5.91 17.63 3.38
N LEU A 103 4.65 17.32 3.71
CA LEU A 103 4.22 17.13 5.08
C LEU A 103 4.57 15.70 5.49
N MET A 104 5.55 15.58 6.38
CA MET A 104 6.06 14.33 6.92
C MET A 104 5.58 14.17 8.36
N ILE A 105 5.21 12.97 8.75
CA ILE A 105 4.75 12.64 10.09
C ILE A 105 5.82 11.84 10.85
N GLU A 106 5.81 11.96 12.17
CA GLU A 106 6.65 11.18 13.07
C GLU A 106 5.79 10.25 13.89
N GLN A 107 5.92 8.94 13.68
CA GLN A 107 5.09 7.93 14.33
C GLN A 107 5.97 6.86 14.99
N TYR A 108 5.65 6.52 16.25
CA TYR A 108 6.26 5.39 16.92
C TYR A 108 5.74 4.08 16.33
N ARG A 109 6.64 3.28 15.75
CA ARG A 109 6.31 1.94 15.24
C ARG A 109 6.91 0.90 16.19
N HIS A 110 6.05 0.27 16.99
CA HIS A 110 6.49 -0.72 18.00
C HIS A 110 7.36 -1.85 17.42
N PRO A 111 7.07 -2.45 16.24
CA PRO A 111 7.93 -3.47 15.65
C PRO A 111 9.34 -2.98 15.28
N ALA A 112 9.49 -1.69 14.96
CA ALA A 112 10.79 -1.05 14.71
C ALA A 112 11.46 -0.55 16.00
N GLY A 113 10.72 -0.49 17.10
CA GLY A 113 11.20 -0.04 18.41
C GLY A 113 11.57 1.44 18.48
N ARG A 114 11.17 2.26 17.50
CA ARG A 114 11.53 3.68 17.39
C ARG A 114 10.47 4.50 16.68
N VAL A 115 10.63 5.82 16.73
CA VAL A 115 9.89 6.77 15.90
C VAL A 115 10.48 6.75 14.50
N LEU A 116 9.62 6.65 13.49
CA LEU A 116 9.98 6.76 12.07
C LEU A 116 9.47 8.08 11.53
N LEU A 117 10.28 8.71 10.67
CA LEU A 117 9.85 9.80 9.81
C LEU A 117 9.26 9.21 8.54
N GLU A 118 7.98 9.42 8.30
CA GLU A 118 7.24 8.79 7.23
C GLU A 118 6.25 9.75 6.56
N ILE A 119 5.81 9.40 5.36
CA ILE A 119 4.67 10.07 4.72
C ILE A 119 3.34 9.62 5.37
N PRO A 120 2.30 10.47 5.31
CA PRO A 120 0.95 10.10 5.70
C PRO A 120 0.47 8.83 5.00
N ALA A 121 -0.17 7.93 5.73
CA ALA A 121 -0.67 6.67 5.25
C ALA A 121 -1.66 6.04 6.23
N GLY A 122 -2.72 5.44 5.70
CA GLY A 122 -3.62 4.64 6.53
C GLY A 122 -4.30 3.51 5.80
N THR A 123 -4.91 2.64 6.60
CA THR A 123 -5.47 1.38 6.13
C THR A 123 -6.86 1.58 5.54
N ARG A 124 -7.21 0.76 4.55
CA ARG A 124 -8.53 0.81 3.93
C ARG A 124 -9.56 0.19 4.85
N GLU A 125 -10.72 0.83 4.95
CA GLU A 125 -11.89 0.18 5.55
C GLU A 125 -12.49 -0.87 4.61
N ALA A 126 -13.28 -1.79 5.18
CA ALA A 126 -13.88 -2.88 4.42
C ALA A 126 -14.82 -2.34 3.32
N GLY A 127 -14.43 -2.52 2.06
CA GLY A 127 -15.20 -2.07 0.89
C GLY A 127 -14.94 -0.62 0.48
N GLU A 128 -14.06 0.10 1.20
CA GLU A 128 -13.66 1.46 0.86
C GLU A 128 -12.72 1.44 -0.35
N ASP A 129 -13.00 2.27 -1.35
CA ASP A 129 -12.09 2.43 -2.47
C ASP A 129 -10.87 3.28 -2.06
N PRO A 130 -9.70 3.07 -2.69
CA PRO A 130 -8.48 3.76 -2.28
C PRO A 130 -8.54 5.29 -2.40
N ASP A 131 -9.35 5.87 -3.28
CA ASP A 131 -9.41 7.33 -3.44
C ASP A 131 -10.16 7.94 -2.24
N THR A 132 -11.24 7.29 -1.80
CA THR A 132 -11.97 7.66 -0.57
C THR A 132 -11.06 7.55 0.66
N THR A 133 -10.32 6.44 0.80
CA THR A 133 -9.35 6.28 1.90
C THR A 133 -8.31 7.41 1.88
N ALA A 134 -7.73 7.73 0.72
CA ALA A 134 -6.72 8.79 0.61
C ALA A 134 -7.26 10.17 1.03
N ALA A 135 -8.50 10.51 0.65
CA ALA A 135 -9.13 11.78 1.02
C ALA A 135 -9.47 11.90 2.52
N ARG A 136 -9.73 10.77 3.19
CA ARG A 136 -9.95 10.72 4.64
C ARG A 136 -8.63 10.86 5.40
N GLU A 137 -7.66 9.99 5.10
CA GLU A 137 -6.38 9.89 5.82
C GLU A 137 -5.58 11.20 5.79
N VAL A 138 -5.58 11.91 4.65
CA VAL A 138 -4.88 13.21 4.56
C VAL A 138 -5.39 14.21 5.61
N ARG A 139 -6.69 14.19 5.90
CA ARG A 139 -7.31 15.11 6.86
C ARG A 139 -7.05 14.71 8.30
N GLU A 140 -7.07 13.41 8.58
CA GLU A 140 -6.86 12.84 9.92
C GLU A 140 -5.40 13.03 10.37
N GLU A 141 -4.44 12.71 9.52
CA GLU A 141 -3.03 12.73 9.90
C GLU A 141 -2.35 14.10 9.73
N THR A 142 -2.80 14.91 8.75
CA THR A 142 -2.14 16.20 8.45
C THR A 142 -2.95 17.42 8.87
N GLY A 143 -4.26 17.28 9.08
CA GLY A 143 -5.17 18.39 9.33
C GLY A 143 -5.58 19.17 8.07
N TYR A 144 -5.21 18.70 6.87
CA TYR A 144 -5.50 19.33 5.59
C TYR A 144 -6.37 18.44 4.72
N ALA A 145 -7.35 19.03 4.02
CA ALA A 145 -7.97 18.45 2.84
C ALA A 145 -7.16 18.80 1.60
N ALA A 146 -7.09 17.87 0.64
CA ALA A 146 -6.45 18.08 -0.65
C ALA A 146 -7.50 18.46 -1.70
N GLY A 147 -7.30 19.59 -2.39
CA GLY A 147 -8.11 19.96 -3.55
C GLY A 147 -7.83 19.10 -4.77
N THR A 148 -6.64 18.51 -4.85
CA THR A 148 -6.23 17.62 -5.93
C THR A 148 -5.58 16.36 -5.36
N LEU A 149 -6.06 15.19 -5.82
CA LEU A 149 -5.47 13.88 -5.52
C LEU A 149 -5.12 13.17 -6.84
N VAL A 150 -3.83 12.90 -7.04
CA VAL A 150 -3.31 12.21 -8.23
C VAL A 150 -2.73 10.86 -7.84
N ARG A 151 -3.23 9.78 -8.42
CA ARG A 151 -2.66 8.44 -8.21
C ARG A 151 -1.28 8.33 -8.86
N LEU A 152 -0.27 7.98 -8.06
CA LEU A 152 1.12 7.77 -8.49
C LEU A 152 1.42 6.32 -8.87
N GLY A 153 0.62 5.37 -8.36
CA GLY A 153 0.81 3.94 -8.60
C GLY A 153 0.52 3.10 -7.37
N GLY A 154 1.19 1.96 -7.24
CA GLY A 154 1.06 1.10 -6.09
C GLY A 154 2.21 0.10 -5.95
N ALA A 155 2.35 -0.48 -4.76
CA ALA A 155 3.39 -1.46 -4.47
C ALA A 155 2.94 -2.50 -3.45
N TRP A 156 3.44 -3.73 -3.61
CA TRP A 156 3.37 -4.78 -2.59
C TRP A 156 4.50 -4.58 -1.58
N MET A 157 4.18 -4.58 -0.30
CA MET A 157 5.18 -4.34 0.75
C MET A 157 5.98 -5.58 1.10
N ALA A 158 5.31 -6.74 1.16
CA ALA A 158 5.96 -8.01 1.46
C ALA A 158 5.26 -9.18 0.73
N PRO A 159 5.28 -9.21 -0.61
CA PRO A 159 4.51 -10.19 -1.41
C PRO A 159 4.92 -11.66 -1.19
N GLY A 160 6.02 -11.91 -0.46
CA GLY A 160 6.39 -13.25 -0.04
C GLY A 160 5.46 -13.85 1.03
N PHE A 161 4.75 -13.03 1.80
CA PHE A 161 3.87 -13.52 2.87
C PHE A 161 2.71 -12.57 3.25
N CYS A 162 2.67 -11.32 2.81
CA CYS A 162 1.65 -10.34 3.18
C CYS A 162 0.84 -9.91 1.96
N SER A 163 -0.49 -9.82 2.10
CA SER A 163 -1.39 -9.31 1.07
C SER A 163 -1.50 -7.78 1.07
N GLU A 164 -0.62 -7.07 1.76
CA GLU A 164 -0.61 -5.61 1.78
C GLU A 164 -0.15 -5.04 0.44
N TYR A 165 -1.09 -4.38 -0.22
CA TYR A 165 -0.84 -3.49 -1.34
C TYR A 165 -1.13 -2.05 -0.91
N ILE A 166 -0.18 -1.15 -1.17
CA ILE A 166 -0.33 0.27 -0.90
C ILE A 166 -0.56 1.02 -2.20
N HIS A 167 -1.61 1.84 -2.25
CA HIS A 167 -1.87 2.78 -3.33
C HIS A 167 -1.25 4.14 -2.99
N TYR A 168 -0.45 4.70 -3.89
CA TYR A 168 0.26 5.96 -3.65
C TYR A 168 -0.42 7.12 -4.34
N TYR A 169 -0.50 8.25 -3.65
CA TYR A 169 -1.11 9.49 -4.14
C TYR A 169 -0.16 10.68 -3.98
N LEU A 170 -0.30 11.66 -4.85
CA LEU A 170 0.16 13.03 -4.66
C LEU A 170 -1.06 13.88 -4.29
N ALA A 171 -1.00 14.52 -3.14
CA ALA A 171 -2.03 15.42 -2.62
C ALA A 171 -1.52 16.86 -2.67
N THR A 172 -2.23 17.73 -3.38
CA THR A 172 -1.90 19.16 -3.53
C THR A 172 -3.15 20.02 -3.34
N ASP A 173 -2.99 21.35 -3.44
CA ASP A 173 -4.06 22.33 -3.23
C ASP A 173 -4.68 22.22 -1.84
N LEU A 174 -3.82 22.28 -0.82
CA LEU A 174 -4.18 21.99 0.56
C LEU A 174 -4.99 23.11 1.20
N THR A 175 -6.03 22.73 1.95
CA THR A 175 -6.85 23.63 2.79
C THR A 175 -7.02 23.04 4.18
N GLU A 176 -6.95 23.86 5.24
CA GLU A 176 -7.18 23.38 6.61
C GLU A 176 -8.60 22.83 6.76
N ASP A 177 -8.71 21.55 7.12
CA ASP A 177 -9.98 20.84 7.31
C ASP A 177 -9.74 19.57 8.15
N PRO A 178 -9.36 19.72 9.43
CA PRO A 178 -8.90 18.62 10.26
C PRO A 178 -10.05 17.68 10.64
N LEU A 179 -9.76 16.38 10.58
CA LEU A 179 -10.56 15.34 11.22
C LEU A 179 -9.89 14.89 12.53
N PRO A 180 -10.64 14.32 13.48
CA PRO A 180 -10.03 13.68 14.65
C PRO A 180 -9.08 12.57 14.21
N GLN A 181 -7.88 12.54 14.80
CA GLN A 181 -6.99 11.37 14.68
C GLN A 181 -7.64 10.14 15.31
N ASP A 182 -7.26 8.96 14.84
CA ASP A 182 -7.71 7.72 15.42
C ASP A 182 -7.23 7.58 16.88
N HIS A 183 -8.02 6.89 17.71
CA HIS A 183 -7.80 6.81 19.16
C HIS A 183 -6.45 6.19 19.56
N ASP A 184 -5.84 5.41 18.65
CA ASP A 184 -4.57 4.72 18.85
C ASP A 184 -3.39 5.44 18.18
N GLU A 185 -3.61 6.63 17.61
CA GLU A 185 -2.62 7.41 16.89
C GLU A 185 -2.22 8.67 17.67
N PHE A 186 -0.92 8.79 17.95
CA PHE A 186 -0.33 9.96 18.58
C PHE A 186 0.67 10.56 17.60
N ILE A 187 0.15 11.28 16.60
CA ILE A 187 0.97 11.86 15.54
C ILE A 187 1.25 13.32 15.89
N ALA A 188 2.53 13.67 15.99
CA ALA A 188 2.96 15.06 16.16
C ALA A 188 2.59 15.90 14.92
N PRO A 189 2.43 17.23 15.05
CA PRO A 189 2.17 18.08 13.88
C PRO A 189 3.20 17.83 12.75
N PRO A 190 2.77 17.74 11.48
CA PRO A 190 3.66 17.37 10.40
C PRO A 190 4.87 18.30 10.25
N ARG A 191 6.06 17.71 10.09
CA ARG A 191 7.28 18.40 9.66
C ARG A 191 7.15 18.74 8.18
N ARG A 192 7.56 19.94 7.79
CA ARG A 192 7.62 20.35 6.38
C ARG A 192 9.04 20.21 5.87
N LEU A 193 9.27 19.34 4.90
CA LEU A 193 10.58 19.13 4.28
C LEU A 193 10.52 19.37 2.78
N THR A 194 11.45 20.15 2.25
CA THR A 194 11.68 20.24 0.82
C THR A 194 12.08 18.87 0.26
N LEU A 195 11.88 18.64 -1.05
CA LEU A 195 12.36 17.41 -1.70
C LEU A 195 13.87 17.18 -1.52
N GLY A 196 14.66 18.25 -1.40
CA GLY A 196 16.09 18.17 -1.10
C GLY A 196 16.37 17.63 0.29
N GLU A 197 15.63 18.11 1.30
CA GLU A 197 15.73 17.61 2.68
C GLU A 197 15.23 16.18 2.80
N VAL A 198 14.13 15.81 2.14
CA VAL A 198 13.66 14.40 2.07
C VAL A 198 14.75 13.50 1.51
N ARG A 199 15.38 13.88 0.39
CA ARG A 199 16.49 13.12 -0.20
C ARG A 199 17.70 13.03 0.73
N ALA A 200 18.03 14.11 1.44
CA ALA A 200 19.12 14.11 2.41
C ALA A 200 18.83 13.18 3.59
N ALA A 201 17.59 13.18 4.10
CA ALA A 201 17.12 12.31 5.17
C ALA A 201 17.10 10.83 4.77
N VAL A 202 16.77 10.52 3.50
CA VAL A 202 16.95 9.16 2.94
C VAL A 202 18.43 8.78 2.89
N ALA A 203 19.29 9.67 2.41
CA ALA A 203 20.71 9.39 2.25
C ALA A 203 21.44 9.22 3.60
N SER A 204 20.99 9.91 4.65
CA SER A 204 21.53 9.79 6.01
C SER A 204 20.99 8.59 6.79
N GLY A 205 19.89 7.97 6.32
CA GLY A 205 19.18 6.93 7.05
C GLY A 205 18.25 7.45 8.14
N GLU A 206 17.87 8.74 8.13
CA GLU A 206 16.78 9.25 8.97
C GLU A 206 15.42 8.74 8.48
N ILE A 207 15.26 8.59 7.15
CA ILE A 207 14.08 7.95 6.53
C ILE A 207 14.44 6.51 6.16
N GLU A 208 13.83 5.56 6.85
CA GLU A 208 14.00 4.12 6.62
C GLU A 208 12.66 3.41 6.31
N ASP A 209 11.56 4.16 6.34
CA ASP A 209 10.24 3.66 6.06
C ASP A 209 10.06 3.33 4.55
N SER A 210 9.69 2.08 4.27
CA SER A 210 9.66 1.57 2.89
C SER A 210 8.64 2.28 2.02
N LYS A 211 7.45 2.63 2.56
CA LYS A 211 6.44 3.33 1.77
C LYS A 211 6.91 4.74 1.39
N THR A 212 7.59 5.44 2.28
CA THR A 212 8.21 6.73 1.98
C THR A 212 9.26 6.63 0.87
N LEU A 213 10.13 5.62 0.91
CA LEU A 213 11.15 5.38 -0.13
C LEU A 213 10.52 5.06 -1.51
N ILE A 214 9.45 4.28 -1.51
CA ILE A 214 8.69 3.94 -2.72
C ILE A 214 8.01 5.19 -3.29
N ALA A 215 7.39 6.01 -2.45
CA ALA A 215 6.72 7.24 -2.87
C ALA A 215 7.68 8.21 -3.57
N LEU A 216 8.91 8.35 -3.08
CA LEU A 216 9.96 9.15 -3.73
C LEU A 216 10.27 8.63 -5.14
N SER A 217 10.32 7.31 -5.32
CA SER A 217 10.57 6.67 -6.61
C SER A 217 9.40 6.86 -7.57
N LEU A 218 8.16 6.68 -7.11
CA LEU A 218 6.96 6.85 -7.91
C LEU A 218 6.74 8.31 -8.31
N LEU A 219 6.96 9.27 -7.40
CA LEU A 219 6.86 10.68 -7.72
C LEU A 219 7.90 11.11 -8.75
N ALA A 220 9.14 10.61 -8.64
CA ALA A 220 10.18 10.88 -9.63
C ALA A 220 9.79 10.36 -11.02
N ALA A 221 9.22 9.15 -11.11
CA ALA A 221 8.72 8.60 -12.36
C ALA A 221 7.54 9.42 -12.92
N HIS A 222 6.60 9.82 -12.07
CA HIS A 222 5.46 10.66 -12.45
C HIS A 222 5.92 12.00 -13.02
N ARG A 223 6.84 12.70 -12.35
CA ARG A 223 7.38 13.99 -12.81
C ARG A 223 8.24 13.88 -14.06
N GLY A 224 9.00 12.78 -14.20
CA GLY A 224 9.82 12.53 -15.39
C GLY A 224 9.02 12.23 -16.66
N GLY A 225 7.75 11.80 -16.53
CA GLY A 225 6.84 11.59 -17.66
C GLY A 225 6.08 12.84 -18.11
N GLN A 226 6.22 13.97 -17.43
CA GLN A 226 5.57 15.25 -17.74
C GLN A 226 6.49 16.23 -18.51
N GLY A 227 7.67 15.76 -18.93
CA GLY A 227 8.70 16.54 -19.61
C GLY A 227 9.05 16.03 -21.00
#